data_AF-A0A846WDX7-F1
#
_entry.id   AF-A0A846WDX7-F1
#
_cell.length_a   1.000
_cell.length_b   1.000
_cell.length_c   1.000
_cell.angle_alpha   90.00
_cell.angle_beta   90.00
_cell.angle_gamma   90.00
#
_symmetry.space_group_name_H-M   'P 1'
#
loop_
_entity.id
_entity.type
_entity.pdbx_description
1 polymer ?
#
loop_
_entity_poly.entity_id
_entity_poly.type
_entity_poly.pdbx_seq_one_letter_code
_entity_poly.pdbx_strand_id
1 'polypeptide(L)'
;MAHDDTTSPGEPVLVSLSAPRRSLVAGLVRPLGSTPDGTRVVDVDIPDPELAAALVEAAHADSGFVARTESGPRALAVIAGTVAALCGEDIPTALAAPDLPFLAALKSAAIEATRTVLLAIETGDEQSVRAAVSVLES
;
A
#
# COMPACT_ATOMS: atom_id res chain seq x y z
N MET A 1 -36.20 -6.39 -59.89
CA MET A 1 -36.39 -7.00 -58.56
C MET A 1 -35.20 -6.59 -57.70
N ALA A 2 -35.49 -5.89 -56.61
CA ALA A 2 -34.53 -5.34 -55.67
C ALA A 2 -34.11 -6.41 -54.65
N HIS A 3 -32.84 -6.41 -54.25
CA HIS A 3 -32.42 -6.79 -52.91
C HIS A 3 -31.27 -5.88 -52.49
N ASP A 4 -31.63 -4.92 -51.63
CA ASP A 4 -30.77 -4.22 -50.69
C ASP A 4 -30.40 -5.21 -49.58
N ASP A 5 -29.12 -5.27 -49.17
CA ASP A 5 -28.77 -5.74 -47.82
C ASP A 5 -27.55 -4.95 -47.33
N THR A 6 -27.89 -3.88 -46.62
CA THR A 6 -27.02 -2.96 -45.91
C THR A 6 -26.46 -3.66 -44.66
N THR A 7 -25.29 -4.30 -44.78
CA THR A 7 -24.54 -4.78 -43.61
C THR A 7 -24.02 -3.58 -42.81
N SER A 8 -24.63 -3.36 -41.65
CA SER A 8 -24.21 -2.37 -40.65
C SER A 8 -22.85 -2.76 -40.05
N PRO A 9 -21.87 -1.84 -39.97
CA PRO A 9 -20.64 -2.09 -39.23
C PRO A 9 -20.95 -2.02 -37.73
N GLY A 10 -20.70 -3.12 -37.00
CA GLY A 10 -20.85 -3.16 -35.54
C GLY A 10 -19.96 -2.12 -34.88
N GLU A 11 -20.57 -1.15 -34.20
CA GLU A 11 -19.85 -0.17 -33.39
C GLU A 11 -19.10 -0.88 -32.25
N PRO A 12 -17.80 -0.61 -32.06
CA PRO A 12 -17.07 -1.13 -30.92
C PRO A 12 -17.58 -0.44 -29.65
N VAL A 13 -18.24 -1.21 -28.78
CA VAL A 13 -18.63 -0.76 -27.44
C VAL A 13 -17.36 -0.49 -26.64
N LEU A 14 -17.06 0.79 -26.41
CA LEU A 14 -16.03 1.23 -25.47
C LEU A 14 -16.46 0.89 -24.05
N VAL A 15 -16.15 -0.31 -23.58
CA VAL A 15 -16.26 -0.67 -22.17
C VAL A 15 -15.21 0.16 -21.43
N SER A 16 -15.63 1.28 -20.83
CA SER A 16 -14.81 1.98 -19.84
C SER A 16 -14.64 1.09 -18.62
N LEU A 17 -13.59 0.27 -18.64
CA LEU A 17 -13.09 -0.41 -17.45
C LEU A 17 -12.52 0.68 -16.52
N SER A 18 -13.37 1.25 -15.67
CA SER A 18 -12.87 1.93 -14.47
C SER A 18 -12.11 0.88 -13.69
N ALA A 19 -10.78 0.95 -13.71
CA ALA A 19 -9.95 0.13 -12.85
C ALA A 19 -10.47 0.30 -11.41
N PRO A 20 -10.65 -0.79 -10.64
CA PRO A 20 -11.07 -0.66 -9.25
C PRO A 20 -10.09 0.29 -8.56
N ARG A 21 -10.62 1.28 -7.83
CA ARG A 21 -9.78 2.18 -7.02
C ARG A 21 -8.94 1.29 -6.11
N ARG A 22 -7.62 1.28 -6.31
CA ARG A 22 -6.72 0.46 -5.49
C ARG A 22 -6.66 1.12 -4.11
N SER A 23 -7.05 0.35 -3.10
CA SER A 23 -7.02 0.78 -1.71
C SER A 23 -5.66 0.46 -1.10
N LEU A 24 -5.16 1.38 -0.28
CA LEU A 24 -3.92 1.20 0.47
C LEU A 24 -4.11 0.25 1.66
N VAL A 25 -5.30 0.27 2.29
CA VAL A 25 -5.56 -0.46 3.54
C VAL A 25 -6.21 -1.82 3.31
N ALA A 26 -6.93 -2.01 2.21
CA ALA A 26 -7.63 -3.25 1.91
C ALA A 26 -6.66 -4.44 1.86
N GLY A 27 -6.86 -5.39 2.79
CA GLY A 27 -6.02 -6.58 2.93
C GLY A 27 -4.58 -6.29 3.36
N LEU A 28 -4.31 -5.10 3.92
CA LEU A 28 -2.98 -4.74 4.43
C LEU A 28 -2.74 -5.38 5.79
N VAL A 29 -3.69 -5.30 6.72
CA VAL A 29 -3.55 -5.87 8.08
C VAL A 29 -3.83 -7.37 8.07
N ARG A 30 -2.93 -8.16 8.67
CA ARG A 30 -3.01 -9.62 8.76
C ARG A 30 -2.69 -10.10 10.18
N PRO A 31 -3.23 -11.26 10.61
CA PRO A 31 -2.87 -11.84 11.90
C PRO A 31 -1.41 -12.32 11.91
N LEU A 32 -0.77 -12.29 13.08
CA LEU A 32 0.58 -12.83 13.28
C LEU A 32 0.72 -14.26 12.72
N GLY A 33 1.84 -14.52 12.04
CA GLY A 33 2.13 -15.85 11.49
C GLY A 33 1.37 -16.18 10.21
N SER A 34 0.67 -15.21 9.61
CA SER A 34 0.02 -15.36 8.30
C SER A 34 0.97 -15.10 7.13
N THR A 35 2.21 -14.68 7.42
CA THR A 35 3.24 -14.43 6.41
C THR A 35 3.82 -15.75 5.87
N PRO A 36 3.87 -15.93 4.55
CA PRO A 36 4.53 -17.09 3.95
C PRO A 36 6.02 -17.17 4.30
N ASP A 37 6.52 -18.39 4.47
CA ASP A 37 7.94 -18.65 4.71
C ASP A 37 8.84 -18.00 3.66
N GLY A 38 9.95 -17.40 4.10
CA GLY A 38 10.91 -16.72 3.23
C GLY A 38 10.57 -15.26 2.90
N THR A 39 9.38 -14.76 3.28
CA THR A 39 9.07 -13.32 3.16
C THR A 39 9.87 -12.53 4.21
N ARG A 40 10.46 -11.39 3.81
CA ARG A 40 11.15 -10.49 4.75
C ARG A 40 10.14 -9.92 5.73
N VAL A 41 10.26 -10.26 7.02
CA VAL A 41 9.50 -9.63 8.10
C VAL A 41 10.39 -8.62 8.80
N VAL A 42 9.90 -7.39 8.94
CA VAL A 42 10.59 -6.29 9.62
C VAL A 42 9.80 -5.96 10.89
N ASP A 43 10.44 -6.10 12.04
CA ASP A 43 9.93 -5.50 13.28
C ASP A 43 10.05 -3.98 13.16
N VAL A 44 8.92 -3.28 13.15
CA VAL A 44 8.94 -1.82 12.98
C VAL A 44 9.05 -1.10 14.31
N ASP A 45 8.94 -1.79 15.45
CA ASP A 45 9.08 -1.20 16.79
C ASP A 45 10.57 -0.97 17.18
N ILE A 46 11.49 -1.14 16.22
CA ILE A 46 12.90 -0.73 16.31
C ILE A 46 13.07 0.79 16.24
N PRO A 47 14.24 1.34 16.64
CA PRO A 47 14.52 2.77 16.58
C PRO A 47 14.37 3.37 15.17
N ASP A 48 13.84 4.59 15.08
CA ASP A 48 13.56 5.27 13.81
C ASP A 48 14.74 5.35 12.81
N PRO A 49 16.01 5.58 13.23
CA PRO A 49 17.12 5.57 12.30
C PRO A 49 17.35 4.20 11.66
N GLU A 50 17.15 3.12 12.42
CA GLU A 50 17.30 1.75 11.93
C GLU A 50 16.13 1.37 11.03
N LEU A 51 14.90 1.77 11.39
CA LEU A 51 13.72 1.59 10.55
C LEU A 51 13.86 2.36 9.24
N ALA A 52 14.33 3.61 9.27
CA ALA A 52 14.55 4.41 8.07
C ALA A 52 15.56 3.74 7.12
N ALA A 53 16.67 3.21 7.64
CA ALA A 53 17.63 2.46 6.85
C ALA A 53 16.99 1.21 6.23
N ALA A 54 16.21 0.43 7.00
CA ALA A 54 15.50 -0.74 6.50
C ALA A 54 14.48 -0.39 5.40
N LEU A 55 13.80 0.76 5.50
CA LEU A 55 12.85 1.24 4.50
C LEU A 55 13.54 1.66 3.20
N VAL A 56 14.70 2.31 3.28
CA VAL A 56 15.52 2.62 2.10
C VAL A 56 15.94 1.34 1.39
N GLU A 57 16.44 0.34 2.14
CA GLU A 57 16.78 -0.95 1.55
C GLU A 57 15.58 -1.63 0.91
N ALA A 58 14.42 -1.62 1.58
CA ALA A 58 13.20 -2.24 1.07
C ALA A 58 12.68 -1.57 -0.21
N ALA A 59 12.80 -0.24 -0.33
CA ALA A 59 12.41 0.50 -1.53
C ALA A 59 13.26 0.14 -2.77
N HIS A 60 14.49 -0.33 -2.57
CA HIS A 60 15.40 -0.74 -3.64
C HIS A 60 15.47 -2.26 -3.83
N ALA A 61 14.80 -3.03 -2.98
CA ALA A 61 14.79 -4.48 -3.05
C ALA A 61 13.83 -4.96 -4.15
N ASP A 62 14.17 -6.09 -4.79
CA ASP A 62 13.30 -6.75 -5.76
C ASP A 62 12.07 -7.43 -5.13
N SER A 63 12.01 -7.44 -3.79
CA SER A 63 10.95 -8.08 -3.01
C SER A 63 10.46 -7.16 -1.90
N GLY A 64 9.15 -7.18 -1.65
CA GLY A 64 8.53 -6.46 -0.55
C GLY A 64 8.78 -7.11 0.81
N PHE A 65 8.33 -6.42 1.86
CA PHE A 65 8.42 -6.85 3.23
C PHE A 65 7.05 -6.83 3.93
N VAL A 66 6.98 -7.54 5.05
CA VAL A 66 5.87 -7.47 5.99
C VAL A 66 6.33 -6.72 7.23
N ALA A 67 5.63 -5.65 7.58
CA ALA A 67 5.86 -4.94 8.84
C ALA A 67 5.20 -5.71 9.98
N ARG A 68 5.84 -5.79 11.15
CA ARG A 68 5.25 -6.34 12.36
C ARG A 68 5.17 -5.25 13.43
N THR A 69 3.97 -5.06 13.99
CA THR A 69 3.75 -4.17 15.14
C THR A 69 2.41 -4.45 15.81
N GLU A 70 2.31 -4.10 17.09
CA GLU A 70 1.04 -4.06 17.83
C GLU A 70 0.47 -2.63 17.92
N SER A 71 1.17 -1.64 17.36
CA SER A 71 0.86 -0.23 17.51
C SER A 71 0.24 0.35 16.24
N GLY A 72 -1.02 0.79 16.34
CA GLY A 72 -1.70 1.52 15.26
C GLY A 72 -0.94 2.77 14.76
N PRO A 73 -0.44 3.65 15.65
CA PRO A 73 0.42 4.76 15.23
C PRO A 73 1.68 4.31 14.51
N ARG A 74 2.29 3.18 14.92
CA ARG A 74 3.48 2.65 14.26
C ARG A 74 3.16 2.06 12.88
N ALA A 75 1.99 1.46 12.73
CA ALA A 75 1.48 1.02 11.43
C ALA A 75 1.30 2.20 10.46
N LEU A 76 0.79 3.35 10.93
CA LEU A 76 0.74 4.57 10.12
C LEU A 76 2.13 5.11 9.80
N ALA A 77 3.04 5.11 10.77
CA ALA A 77 4.41 5.55 10.56
C ALA A 77 5.13 4.73 9.50
N VAL A 78 5.06 3.39 9.53
CA VAL A 78 5.71 2.57 8.51
C VAL A 78 5.10 2.78 7.12
N ILE A 79 3.78 2.99 7.01
CA ILE A 79 3.14 3.34 5.73
C ILE A 79 3.71 4.66 5.21
N ALA A 80 3.74 5.70 6.05
CA ALA A 80 4.29 7.01 5.70
C ALA A 80 5.77 6.93 5.30
N GLY A 81 6.58 6.24 6.09
CA GLY A 81 8.00 6.03 5.82
C GLY A 81 8.26 5.23 4.54
N THR A 82 7.42 4.23 4.24
CA THR A 82 7.52 3.47 2.98
C THR A 82 7.24 4.37 1.78
N VAL A 83 6.19 5.19 1.86
CA VAL A 83 5.86 6.16 0.81
C VAL A 83 6.99 7.17 0.65
N ALA A 84 7.51 7.72 1.75
CA ALA A 84 8.65 8.64 1.72
C ALA A 84 9.88 8.00 1.08
N ALA A 85 10.19 6.74 1.40
CA ALA A 85 11.31 6.02 0.80
C ALA A 85 11.13 5.83 -0.72
N LEU A 86 9.91 5.54 -1.17
CA LEU A 86 9.58 5.40 -2.59
C LEU A 86 9.62 6.73 -3.35
N CYS A 87 9.26 7.83 -2.69
CA CYS A 87 9.27 9.16 -3.30
C CYS A 87 10.62 9.88 -3.17
N GLY A 88 11.56 9.33 -2.39
CA GLY A 88 12.86 9.97 -2.11
C GLY A 88 12.76 11.16 -1.14
N GLU A 89 11.75 11.13 -0.27
CA GLU A 89 11.45 12.17 0.73
C GLU A 89 12.06 11.85 2.11
N ASP A 90 11.90 12.77 3.06
CA ASP A 90 12.47 12.66 4.40
C ASP A 90 11.77 11.59 5.24
N ILE A 91 12.35 10.38 5.25
CA ILE A 91 11.83 9.22 5.98
C ILE A 91 11.75 9.47 7.49
N PRO A 92 12.78 10.01 8.18
CA PRO A 92 12.68 10.31 9.61
C PRO A 92 11.50 11.23 9.95
N THR A 93 11.25 12.24 9.13
CA THR A 93 10.12 13.15 9.31
C THR A 93 8.79 12.43 9.09
N ALA A 94 8.68 11.59 8.05
CA ALA A 94 7.48 10.82 7.78
C ALA A 94 7.17 9.78 8.88
N LEU A 95 8.20 9.19 9.50
CA LEU A 95 8.06 8.27 10.64
C LEU A 95 7.58 9.00 11.90
N ALA A 96 8.11 10.19 12.18
CA ALA A 96 7.78 10.97 13.37
C ALA A 96 6.42 11.68 13.26
N ALA A 97 6.04 12.12 12.06
CA ALA A 97 4.82 12.86 11.79
C ALA A 97 4.19 12.43 10.44
N PRO A 98 3.41 11.32 10.43
CA PRO A 98 2.71 10.86 9.23
C PRO A 98 1.72 11.89 8.67
N ASP A 99 1.88 12.29 7.41
CA ASP A 99 0.95 13.18 6.70
C ASP A 99 -0.27 12.38 6.19
N LEU A 100 -1.29 12.24 7.04
CA LEU A 100 -2.51 11.49 6.70
C LEU A 100 -3.28 12.06 5.50
N PRO A 101 -3.47 13.40 5.35
CA PRO A 101 -4.07 13.97 4.15
C PRO A 101 -3.33 13.59 2.86
N PHE A 102 -2.00 13.64 2.86
CA PHE A 102 -1.20 13.21 1.70
C PHE A 102 -1.37 11.73 1.39
N LEU A 103 -1.30 10.87 2.42
CA LEU A 103 -1.46 9.43 2.28
C LEU A 103 -2.86 9.03 1.75
N ALA A 104 -3.91 9.71 2.22
CA ALA A 104 -5.28 9.49 1.73
C ALA A 104 -5.48 10.00 0.29
N ALA A 105 -4.68 10.98 -0.15
CA ALA A 105 -4.73 11.56 -1.50
C ALA A 105 -3.77 10.89 -2.51
N LEU A 106 -3.16 9.76 -2.15
CA LEU A 106 -2.22 9.06 -3.04
C LEU A 106 -2.88 8.65 -4.35
N LYS A 107 -2.15 8.85 -5.45
CA LYS A 107 -2.56 8.38 -6.77
C LYS A 107 -2.40 6.87 -6.85
N SER A 108 -3.20 6.21 -7.69
CA SER A 108 -3.16 4.75 -7.87
C SER A 108 -1.75 4.20 -8.02
N ALA A 109 -0.90 4.80 -8.87
CA ALA A 109 0.48 4.34 -9.07
C ALA A 109 1.33 4.34 -7.77
N ALA A 110 1.15 5.32 -6.90
CA ALA A 110 1.84 5.38 -5.61
C ALA A 110 1.31 4.32 -4.64
N ILE A 111 0.00 4.07 -4.63
CA ILE A 111 -0.62 2.98 -3.85
C ILE A 111 -0.06 1.64 -4.33
N GLU A 112 0.08 1.43 -5.64
CA GLU A 112 0.62 0.19 -6.21
C GLU A 112 2.08 -0.05 -5.82
N ALA A 113 2.92 0.98 -5.95
CA ALA A 113 4.31 0.91 -5.54
C ALA A 113 4.42 0.60 -4.04
N THR A 114 3.63 1.30 -3.22
CA THR A 114 3.60 1.08 -1.77
C THR A 114 3.15 -0.34 -1.43
N ARG A 115 2.12 -0.87 -2.09
CA ARG A 115 1.63 -2.25 -1.85
C ARG A 115 2.55 -3.34 -2.40
N THR A 116 3.48 -2.98 -3.28
CA THR A 116 4.53 -3.89 -3.77
C THR A 116 5.67 -4.00 -2.76
N VAL A 117 6.01 -2.89 -2.11
CA VAL A 117 7.07 -2.84 -1.09
C VAL A 117 6.55 -3.25 0.29
N LEU A 118 5.43 -2.69 0.75
CA LEU A 118 4.75 -3.08 1.99
C LEU A 118 3.62 -4.06 1.68
N LEU A 119 3.93 -5.35 1.84
CA LEU A 119 3.03 -6.45 1.50
C LEU A 119 1.88 -6.58 2.51
N ALA A 120 2.21 -6.45 3.79
CA ALA A 120 1.26 -6.54 4.90
C ALA A 120 1.79 -5.89 6.18
N ILE A 121 0.88 -5.67 7.12
CA ILE A 121 1.16 -5.36 8.53
C ILE A 121 0.64 -6.52 9.37
N GLU A 122 1.56 -7.27 9.96
CA GLU A 122 1.30 -8.34 10.91
C GLU A 122 1.13 -7.78 12.34
N THR A 123 0.06 -8.21 13.01
CA THR A 123 -0.28 -7.77 14.37
C THR A 123 -1.11 -8.84 15.10
N GLY A 124 -0.97 -8.89 16.42
CA GLY A 124 -1.85 -9.64 17.32
C GLY A 124 -3.12 -8.87 17.67
N ASP A 125 -3.14 -7.54 17.53
CA ASP A 125 -4.29 -6.66 17.70
C ASP A 125 -4.78 -6.08 16.36
N GLU A 126 -5.38 -6.95 15.53
CA GLU A 126 -5.92 -6.55 14.21
C GLU A 126 -6.94 -5.42 14.31
N GLN A 127 -7.72 -5.37 15.39
CA GLN A 127 -8.78 -4.39 15.55
C GLN A 127 -8.20 -2.99 15.75
N SER A 128 -7.23 -2.85 16.67
CA SER A 128 -6.57 -1.58 16.95
C SER A 128 -5.81 -1.05 15.74
N VAL A 129 -5.04 -1.92 15.08
CA VAL A 129 -4.25 -1.52 13.90
C VAL A 129 -5.17 -1.14 12.74
N ARG A 130 -6.21 -1.94 12.43
CA ARG A 130 -7.17 -1.61 11.35
C ARG A 130 -7.89 -0.30 11.61
N ALA A 131 -8.29 -0.03 12.85
CA ALA A 131 -8.94 1.24 13.20
C ALA A 131 -8.00 2.42 12.92
N ALA A 132 -6.72 2.31 13.27
CA ALA A 132 -5.73 3.36 13.01
C ALA A 132 -5.51 3.61 11.52
N VAL A 133 -5.36 2.55 10.71
CA VAL A 133 -5.09 2.71 9.27
C VAL A 133 -6.32 3.06 8.43
N SER A 134 -7.53 2.77 8.91
CA SER A 134 -8.79 3.05 8.19
C SER A 134 -9.01 4.53 7.88
N VAL A 135 -8.32 5.44 8.56
CA VAL A 135 -8.34 6.89 8.26
C VAL A 135 -7.84 7.21 6.84
N LEU A 136 -7.12 6.29 6.21
CA LEU A 136 -6.58 6.42 4.86
C LEU A 136 -7.54 5.96 3.75
N GLU A 137 -8.69 5.36 4.09
CA GLU A 137 -9.70 4.85 3.14
C GLU A 137 -10.71 5.93 2.67
N SER A 138 -10.30 7.20 2.64
CA SER A 138 -11.19 8.33 2.33
C SER A 138 -11.74 8.34 0.90
#